data_AF-T0CFS6-F1
#
_entry.id   AF-T0CFS6-F1
#
_cell.length_a   1.000
_cell.length_b   1.000
_cell.length_c   1.000
_cell.angle_alpha   90.00
_cell.angle_beta   90.00
_cell.angle_gamma   90.00
#
_symmetry.space_group_name_H-M   'P 1'
#
loop_
_entity.id
_entity.type
_entity.pdbx_description
1 polymer ?
#
loop_
_entity_poly.entity_id
_entity_poly.type
_entity_poly.pdbx_seq_one_letter_code
_entity_poly.pdbx_strand_id
1 'polypeptide(L)'
;MLLKIFKLTILLVFANFIASCATKQAPVKPLTQRERQLLYYKKLRAYKWDEITKKRNQQQRRYHKNKKITVDTRKKKVAPKPKKKSSVIPVNPNEQRIEIEQLISFHCIKERMDNCDELSTRIYEKCLQEFNPGDKRLTNCVTKALR
;
A
#
# COMPACT_ATOMS: atom_id res chain seq x y z
N MET A 1 -19.90 -67.41 6.10
CA MET A 1 -19.29 -66.60 7.19
C MET A 1 -18.46 -65.40 6.70
N LEU A 2 -17.87 -65.47 5.50
CA LEU A 2 -17.09 -64.37 4.88
C LEU A 2 -17.84 -63.03 4.73
N LEU A 3 -19.14 -63.06 4.38
CA LEU A 3 -19.97 -61.86 4.24
C LEU A 3 -20.17 -61.07 5.56
N LYS A 4 -20.10 -61.74 6.72
CA LYS A 4 -20.21 -61.06 8.03
C LYS A 4 -18.90 -60.35 8.40
N ILE A 5 -17.76 -60.96 8.04
CA ILE A 5 -16.43 -60.40 8.25
C ILE A 5 -16.22 -59.16 7.35
N PHE A 6 -16.69 -59.21 6.09
CA PHE A 6 -16.60 -58.10 5.16
C PHE A 6 -17.44 -56.87 5.58
N LYS A 7 -18.60 -57.09 6.21
CA LYS A 7 -19.40 -55.99 6.78
C LYS A 7 -18.74 -55.36 8.01
N LEU A 8 -18.08 -56.17 8.83
CA LEU A 8 -17.34 -55.72 10.02
C LEU A 8 -16.10 -54.89 9.63
N THR A 9 -15.37 -55.28 8.59
CA THR A 9 -14.21 -54.51 8.11
C THR A 9 -14.62 -53.18 7.49
N ILE A 10 -15.72 -53.13 6.72
CA ILE A 10 -16.24 -51.87 6.16
C ILE A 10 -16.67 -50.91 7.29
N LEU A 11 -17.36 -51.42 8.33
CA LEU A 11 -17.77 -50.61 9.49
C LEU A 11 -16.56 -50.05 10.27
N LEU A 12 -15.50 -50.84 10.46
CA LEU A 12 -14.28 -50.39 11.14
C LEU A 12 -13.48 -49.36 10.33
N VAL A 13 -13.45 -49.48 9.01
CA VAL A 13 -12.80 -48.49 8.14
C VAL A 13 -13.59 -47.17 8.17
N PHE A 14 -14.93 -47.22 8.07
CA PHE A 14 -15.77 -46.02 8.16
C PHE A 14 -15.68 -45.32 9.53
N ALA A 15 -15.62 -46.07 10.63
CA ALA A 15 -15.48 -45.49 11.97
C ALA A 15 -14.15 -44.73 12.14
N ASN A 16 -13.04 -45.24 11.58
CA ASN A 16 -11.74 -44.57 11.62
C ASN A 16 -11.68 -43.32 10.71
N PHE A 17 -12.41 -43.31 9.60
CA PHE A 17 -12.49 -42.14 8.72
C PHE A 17 -13.28 -40.97 9.35
N ILE A 18 -14.32 -41.25 10.14
CA ILE A 18 -15.13 -40.20 10.79
C ILE A 18 -14.39 -39.60 12.01
N ALA A 19 -13.54 -40.38 12.69
CA ALA A 19 -12.76 -39.92 13.84
C ALA A 19 -11.64 -38.92 13.47
N SER A 20 -11.23 -38.82 12.20
CA SER A 20 -10.11 -37.98 11.75
C SER A 20 -10.50 -36.53 11.39
N CYS A 21 -11.78 -36.14 11.54
CA CYS A 21 -12.27 -34.78 11.23
C CYS A 21 -12.70 -33.95 12.45
N ALA A 22 -12.29 -34.33 13.66
CA ALA A 22 -12.50 -33.49 14.85
C ALA A 22 -11.26 -32.62 15.13
N THR A 23 -10.91 -31.72 14.21
CA THR A 23 -9.97 -30.64 14.53
C THR A 23 -10.65 -29.71 15.53
N LYS A 24 -10.26 -29.83 16.82
CA LYS A 24 -10.66 -28.89 17.86
C LYS A 24 -10.30 -27.49 17.38
N GLN A 25 -11.30 -26.67 17.04
CA GLN A 25 -11.08 -25.27 16.72
C GLN A 25 -10.47 -24.62 17.96
N ALA A 26 -9.22 -24.18 17.84
CA ALA A 26 -8.58 -23.43 18.91
C ALA A 26 -9.45 -22.21 19.25
N PRO A 27 -9.59 -21.84 20.54
CA PRO A 27 -10.37 -20.67 20.90
C PRO A 27 -9.81 -19.46 20.16
N VAL A 28 -10.63 -18.86 19.30
CA VAL A 28 -10.26 -17.67 18.54
C VAL A 28 -10.05 -16.56 19.55
N LYS A 29 -8.80 -16.24 19.85
CA LYS A 29 -8.47 -15.10 20.70
C LYS A 29 -9.13 -13.85 20.09
N PRO A 30 -9.82 -13.02 20.89
CA PRO A 30 -10.38 -11.79 20.37
C PRO A 30 -9.26 -10.94 19.79
N LEU A 31 -9.43 -10.52 18.54
CA LEU A 31 -8.45 -9.69 17.84
C LEU A 31 -8.18 -8.42 18.65
N THR A 32 -6.90 -8.16 18.89
CA THR A 32 -6.42 -6.90 19.46
C THR A 32 -6.77 -5.75 18.52
N GLN A 33 -6.82 -4.52 19.04
CA GLN A 33 -7.14 -3.33 18.23
C GLN A 33 -6.20 -3.18 17.02
N ARG A 34 -4.91 -3.47 17.20
CA ARG A 34 -3.90 -3.47 16.13
C ARG A 34 -4.20 -4.50 15.05
N GLU A 35 -4.57 -5.72 15.43
CA GLU A 35 -4.90 -6.77 14.47
C GLU A 35 -6.19 -6.47 13.71
N ARG A 36 -7.18 -5.85 14.36
CA ARG A 36 -8.40 -5.37 13.69
C ARG A 36 -8.09 -4.32 12.63
N GLN A 37 -7.24 -3.35 12.96
CA GLN A 37 -6.79 -2.34 11.99
C GLN A 37 -6.03 -2.99 10.82
N LEU A 38 -5.11 -3.92 11.09
CA LEU A 38 -4.39 -4.63 10.03
C LEU A 38 -5.33 -5.45 9.13
N LEU A 39 -6.32 -6.12 9.70
CA LEU A 39 -7.35 -6.85 8.95
C LEU A 39 -8.21 -5.91 8.10
N TYR A 40 -8.60 -4.77 8.65
CA TYR A 40 -9.34 -3.74 7.94
C TYR A 40 -8.57 -3.27 6.69
N TYR A 41 -7.30 -2.89 6.84
CA TYR A 41 -6.47 -2.47 5.71
C TYR A 41 -6.17 -3.60 4.72
N LYS A 42 -6.02 -4.85 5.17
CA LYS A 42 -5.90 -6.02 4.27
C LYS A 42 -7.13 -6.16 3.39
N LYS A 43 -8.34 -6.08 3.97
CA LYS A 43 -9.60 -6.16 3.22
C LYS A 43 -9.74 -5.00 2.23
N LEU A 44 -9.37 -3.80 2.64
CA LEU A 44 -9.43 -2.61 1.79
C LEU A 44 -8.47 -2.70 0.59
N ARG A 45 -7.28 -3.29 0.80
CA ARG A 45 -6.32 -3.59 -0.28
C ARG A 45 -6.82 -4.68 -1.22
N ALA A 46 -7.47 -5.72 -0.70
CA ALA A 46 -8.07 -6.79 -1.49
C ALA A 46 -9.23 -6.26 -2.36
N TYR A 47 -10.07 -5.39 -1.81
CA TYR A 47 -11.16 -4.76 -2.55
C TYR A 47 -10.66 -3.90 -3.72
N LYS A 48 -9.56 -3.17 -3.53
CA LYS A 48 -8.94 -2.35 -4.58
C LYS A 48 -7.94 -3.11 -5.46
N TRP A 49 -7.82 -4.43 -5.29
CA TRP A 49 -6.75 -5.22 -5.92
C TRP A 49 -6.85 -5.22 -7.44
N ASP A 50 -8.06 -5.27 -8.00
CA ASP A 50 -8.29 -5.26 -9.45
C ASP A 50 -7.92 -3.92 -10.10
N GLU A 51 -8.17 -2.79 -9.43
CA GLU A 51 -7.75 -1.48 -9.92
C GLU A 51 -6.23 -1.32 -9.86
N ILE A 52 -5.60 -1.80 -8.78
CA ILE A 52 -4.15 -1.75 -8.58
C ILE A 52 -3.44 -2.60 -9.64
N THR A 53 -3.93 -3.82 -9.91
CA THR A 53 -3.35 -4.73 -10.91
C THR A 53 -3.57 -4.23 -12.34
N LYS A 54 -4.74 -3.68 -12.69
CA LYS A 54 -4.98 -3.05 -13.99
C LYS A 54 -4.00 -1.90 -14.27
N LYS A 55 -3.79 -0.99 -13.30
CA LYS A 55 -2.83 0.13 -13.43
C LYS A 55 -1.40 -0.36 -13.62
N ARG A 56 -0.99 -1.41 -12.90
CA ARG A 56 0.35 -2.01 -13.01
C ARG A 56 0.58 -2.64 -14.39
N ASN A 57 -0.38 -3.41 -14.90
CA ASN A 57 -0.31 -4.04 -16.21
C ASN A 57 -0.26 -3.01 -17.35
N GLN A 58 -0.98 -1.89 -17.21
CA GLN A 58 -0.98 -0.80 -18.18
C GLN A 58 0.37 -0.04 -18.21
N GLN A 59 1.05 0.11 -17.07
CA GLN A 59 2.40 0.67 -17.00
C GLN A 59 3.44 -0.26 -17.64
N GLN A 60 3.40 -1.57 -17.38
CA GLN A 60 4.35 -2.53 -17.96
C GLN A 60 4.26 -2.59 -19.50
N ARG A 61 3.05 -2.51 -20.06
CA ARG A 61 2.84 -2.50 -21.53
C ARG A 61 3.46 -1.29 -22.23
N ARG A 62 3.67 -0.16 -21.54
CA ARG A 62 4.33 1.03 -22.13
C ARG A 62 5.84 0.93 -22.19
N TYR A 63 6.48 0.02 -21.44
CA TYR A 63 7.93 -0.02 -21.31
C TYR A 63 8.66 -0.75 -22.45
N HIS A 64 7.94 -1.51 -23.29
CA HIS A 64 8.50 -2.30 -24.39
C HIS A 64 8.32 -1.69 -25.79
N LYS A 65 8.45 -0.36 -25.94
CA LYS A 65 8.64 0.20 -27.29
C LYS A 65 10.14 0.19 -27.59
N ASN A 66 10.60 -0.87 -28.27
CA ASN A 66 11.95 -0.99 -28.82
C ASN A 66 12.23 0.20 -29.75
N LYS A 67 12.74 1.29 -29.19
CA LYS A 67 13.14 2.47 -29.93
C LYS A 67 14.51 2.14 -30.52
N LYS A 68 14.59 1.98 -31.84
CA LYS A 68 15.88 1.91 -32.55
C LYS A 68 16.68 3.15 -32.16
N ILE A 69 17.81 2.96 -31.50
CA ILE A 69 18.75 4.02 -31.16
C ILE A 69 19.59 4.25 -32.41
N THR A 70 19.22 5.23 -33.23
CA THR A 70 20.16 5.80 -34.20
C THR A 70 21.13 6.67 -33.44
N VAL A 71 22.39 6.22 -33.35
CA VAL A 71 23.48 7.01 -32.75
C VAL A 71 23.90 8.07 -33.76
N ASP A 72 23.35 9.27 -33.62
CA ASP A 72 23.81 10.44 -34.35
C ASP A 72 25.10 10.96 -33.67
N THR A 73 26.26 10.73 -34.29
CA THR A 73 27.59 11.04 -33.74
C THR A 73 27.96 12.52 -33.81
N ARG A 74 27.06 13.39 -34.29
CA ARG A 74 27.31 14.83 -34.30
C ARG A 74 27.14 15.40 -32.89
N LYS A 75 28.26 15.83 -32.28
CA LYS A 75 28.28 16.63 -31.04
C LYS A 75 27.54 17.96 -31.26
N LYS A 76 26.20 17.94 -31.21
CA LYS A 76 25.39 19.16 -31.11
C LYS A 76 25.71 19.78 -29.75
N LYS A 77 26.28 20.99 -29.76
CA LYS A 77 26.38 21.84 -28.57
C LYS A 77 24.95 22.01 -28.03
N VAL A 78 24.61 21.26 -26.99
CA VAL A 78 23.28 21.29 -26.38
C VAL A 78 23.19 22.59 -25.59
N ALA A 79 22.55 23.60 -26.17
CA ALA A 79 22.12 24.76 -25.40
C ALA A 79 21.34 24.26 -24.16
N PRO A 80 21.54 24.85 -22.97
CA PRO A 80 20.88 24.39 -21.75
C PRO A 80 19.37 24.39 -22.00
N LYS A 81 18.76 23.20 -21.98
CA LYS A 81 17.32 23.07 -22.17
C LYS A 81 16.62 23.95 -21.13
N PRO A 82 15.62 24.76 -21.51
CA PRO A 82 14.91 25.56 -20.54
C PRO A 82 14.34 24.64 -19.46
N LYS A 83 14.61 24.96 -18.18
CA LYS A 83 14.08 24.23 -17.03
C LYS A 83 12.56 24.19 -17.20
N LYS A 84 12.01 23.01 -17.50
CA LYS A 84 10.55 22.84 -17.60
C LYS A 84 9.94 23.28 -16.27
N LYS A 85 9.06 24.27 -16.30
CA LYS A 85 8.24 24.64 -15.15
C LYS A 85 7.55 23.35 -14.69
N SER A 86 7.79 22.95 -13.44
CA SER A 86 7.22 21.70 -12.91
C SER A 86 5.70 21.78 -13.03
N SER A 87 5.10 20.81 -13.73
CA SER A 87 3.65 20.71 -13.83
C SER A 87 3.07 20.63 -12.41
N VAL A 88 2.16 21.54 -12.10
CA VAL A 88 1.29 21.43 -10.92
C VAL A 88 0.50 20.14 -11.09
N ILE A 89 0.52 19.24 -10.11
CA ILE A 89 -0.30 18.04 -10.10
C ILE A 89 -1.45 18.34 -9.14
N PRO A 90 -2.67 18.60 -9.65
CA PRO A 90 -3.80 18.92 -8.80
C PRO A 90 -4.22 17.70 -7.97
N VAL A 91 -4.56 17.95 -6.72
CA VAL A 91 -5.08 16.98 -5.75
C VAL A 91 -6.25 17.63 -5.03
N ASN A 92 -7.22 16.84 -4.57
CA ASN A 92 -8.29 17.35 -3.72
C ASN A 92 -7.69 17.92 -2.42
N PRO A 93 -7.89 19.22 -2.11
CA PRO A 93 -7.26 19.86 -0.96
C PRO A 93 -7.69 19.21 0.38
N ASN A 94 -8.92 18.71 0.47
CA ASN A 94 -9.42 18.08 1.69
C ASN A 94 -8.75 16.72 1.92
N GLU A 95 -8.64 15.89 0.87
CA GLU A 95 -7.93 14.61 0.95
C GLU A 95 -6.44 14.82 1.24
N GLN A 96 -5.83 15.82 0.62
CA GLN A 96 -4.45 16.18 0.84
C GLN A 96 -4.17 16.58 2.31
N ARG A 97 -5.07 17.35 2.92
CA ARG A 97 -4.94 17.72 4.33
C ARG A 97 -4.95 16.49 5.23
N ILE A 98 -5.90 15.57 5.02
CA ILE A 98 -6.00 14.32 5.77
C ILE A 98 -4.73 13.47 5.59
N GLU A 99 -4.20 13.37 4.36
CA GLU A 99 -2.95 12.64 4.09
C GLU A 99 -1.77 13.24 4.85
N ILE A 100 -1.64 14.57 4.88
CA ILE A 100 -0.59 15.28 5.61
C ILE A 100 -0.71 15.06 7.12
N GLU A 101 -1.91 15.19 7.70
CA GLU A 101 -2.17 14.94 9.12
C GLU A 101 -1.80 13.50 9.52
N GLN A 102 -2.14 12.51 8.68
CA GLN A 102 -1.77 11.11 8.90
C GLN A 102 -0.26 10.87 8.85
N LEU A 103 0.45 11.48 7.89
CA LEU A 103 1.91 11.35 7.76
C LEU A 103 2.63 11.84 9.01
N ILE A 104 2.24 13.01 9.51
CA ILE A 104 2.80 13.61 10.71
C ILE A 104 2.50 12.73 11.91
N SER A 105 1.24 12.34 12.11
CA SER A 105 0.81 11.48 13.22
C SER A 105 1.59 10.16 13.25
N PHE A 106 1.82 9.56 12.07
CA PHE A 106 2.59 8.33 11.96
C PHE A 106 4.07 8.53 12.31
N HIS A 107 4.70 9.60 11.82
CA HIS A 107 6.09 9.93 12.14
C HIS A 107 6.26 10.12 13.66
N CYS A 108 5.35 10.86 14.28
CA CYS A 108 5.28 11.10 15.70
C CYS A 108 5.24 9.84 16.55
N ILE A 109 4.31 8.93 16.24
CA ILE A 109 4.19 7.63 16.92
C ILE A 109 5.47 6.80 16.73
N LYS A 110 6.06 6.84 15.54
CA LYS A 110 7.26 6.09 15.20
C LYS A 110 8.48 6.56 16.00
N GLU A 111 8.66 7.87 16.14
CA GLU A 111 9.79 8.47 16.84
C GLU A 111 9.54 8.72 18.34
N ARG A 112 8.34 8.39 18.85
CA ARG A 112 7.91 8.58 20.26
C ARG A 112 8.08 10.03 20.73
N MET A 113 7.64 10.98 19.91
CA MET A 113 7.68 12.40 20.27
C MET A 113 6.37 12.87 20.91
N ASP A 114 6.50 13.72 21.93
CA ASP A 114 5.34 14.33 22.62
C ASP A 114 4.93 15.68 21.99
N ASN A 115 5.87 16.41 21.38
CA ASN A 115 5.64 17.77 20.83
C ASN A 115 5.20 17.76 19.34
N CYS A 116 4.31 16.84 19.00
CA CYS A 116 3.97 16.61 17.61
C CYS A 116 3.20 17.72 16.94
N ASP A 117 2.34 18.40 17.69
CA ASP A 117 1.54 19.50 17.16
C ASP A 117 2.42 20.68 16.75
N GLU A 118 3.44 21.02 17.54
CA GLU A 118 4.40 22.09 17.22
C GLU A 118 5.27 21.73 16.02
N LEU A 119 5.81 20.51 15.96
CA LEU A 119 6.61 20.04 14.82
C LEU A 119 5.75 20.06 13.55
N SER A 120 4.51 19.58 13.65
CA SER A 120 3.56 19.50 12.52
C SER A 120 3.28 20.86 11.93
N THR A 121 2.96 21.83 12.80
CA THR A 121 2.60 23.19 12.42
C THR A 121 3.78 23.86 11.75
N ARG A 122 4.98 23.75 12.34
CA ARG A 122 6.21 24.32 11.77
C ARG A 122 6.55 23.76 10.39
N ILE A 123 6.49 22.42 10.22
CA ILE A 123 6.79 21.79 8.93
C ILE A 123 5.75 22.17 7.88
N TYR A 124 4.48 22.15 8.26
CA TYR A 124 3.37 22.43 7.37
C TYR A 124 3.38 23.89 6.91
N GLU A 125 3.52 24.85 7.82
CA GLU A 125 3.62 26.28 7.51
C GLU A 125 4.80 26.59 6.59
N LYS A 126 5.97 25.99 6.86
CA LYS A 126 7.15 26.13 6.00
C LYS A 126 6.87 25.65 4.57
N CYS A 127 6.19 24.52 4.42
CA CYS A 127 5.85 23.99 3.11
C CYS A 127 4.73 24.80 2.41
N LEU A 128 3.83 25.42 3.17
CA LEU A 128 2.80 26.32 2.63
C LEU A 128 3.37 27.62 2.07
N GLN A 129 4.53 28.09 2.55
CA GLN A 129 5.23 29.24 1.96
C GLN A 129 5.69 28.97 0.51
N GLU A 130 5.94 27.71 0.16
CA GLU A 130 6.43 27.32 -1.17
C GLU A 130 5.34 26.73 -2.08
N PHE A 131 4.31 26.09 -1.51
CA PHE A 131 3.30 25.34 -2.25
C PHE A 131 1.88 25.59 -1.76
N ASN A 132 0.95 25.80 -2.71
CA ASN A 132 -0.45 26.02 -2.40
C ASN A 132 -1.18 24.70 -2.03
N PRO A 133 -2.24 24.79 -1.21
CA PRO A 133 -3.18 23.69 -1.03
C PRO A 133 -3.75 23.21 -2.36
N GLY A 134 -3.92 21.90 -2.51
CA GLY A 134 -4.34 21.25 -3.75
C GLY A 134 -3.20 20.92 -4.72
N ASP A 135 -1.95 21.26 -4.41
CA ASP A 135 -0.78 20.85 -5.18
C ASP A 135 -0.07 19.66 -4.51
N LYS A 136 0.10 18.55 -5.22
CA LYS A 136 0.84 17.37 -4.73
C LYS A 136 2.23 17.68 -4.18
N ARG A 137 2.86 18.77 -4.66
CA ARG A 137 4.17 19.21 -4.19
C ARG A 137 4.17 19.60 -2.70
N LEU A 138 3.04 20.07 -2.17
CA LEU A 138 2.87 20.34 -0.73
C LEU A 138 3.04 19.05 0.09
N THR A 139 2.32 17.98 -0.26
CA THR A 139 2.46 16.67 0.41
C THR A 139 3.89 16.13 0.31
N ASN A 140 4.53 16.30 -0.85
CA ASN A 140 5.91 15.86 -1.04
C ASN A 140 6.91 16.66 -0.19
N CYS A 141 6.69 17.96 0.01
CA CYS A 141 7.50 18.79 0.89
C CYS A 141 7.43 18.27 2.33
N VAL A 142 6.21 18.06 2.84
CA VAL A 142 6.00 17.53 4.19
C VAL A 142 6.64 16.14 4.34
N THR A 143 6.40 15.24 3.40
CA THR A 143 6.98 13.88 3.42
C THR A 143 8.51 13.91 3.46
N LYS A 144 9.15 14.88 2.79
CA LYS A 144 10.60 15.05 2.82
C LYS A 144 11.10 15.63 4.14
N ALA A 145 10.36 16.54 4.74
CA ALA A 145 10.73 17.14 6.03
C ALA A 145 10.59 16.16 7.21
N LEU A 146 9.74 15.14 7.08
CA LEU A 146 9.54 14.07 8.07
C LEU A 146 10.46 12.85 7.89
N ARG A 147 11.39 12.88 6.93
CA ARG A 147 12.41 11.83 6.73
C ARG A 147 13.71 12.23 7.40
#